data_AF-A0A962ZYP8-F1
#
_entry.id   AF-A0A962ZYP8-F1
#
_cell.length_a   1.000
_cell.length_b   1.000
_cell.length_c   1.000
_cell.angle_alpha   90.00
_cell.angle_beta   90.00
_cell.angle_gamma   90.00
#
_symmetry.space_group_name_H-M   'P 1'
#
loop_
_entity.id
_entity.type
_entity.pdbx_description
1 polymer ?
#
loop_
_entity_poly.entity_id
_entity_poly.type
_entity_poly.pdbx_seq_one_letter_code
_entity_poly.pdbx_strand_id
1 'polypeptide(L)'
;YDLIHDNQSLSYGMLDIQDMGLPLVTTVHHPITSDLRIALKAARSWWERLLIRRWHSFLIMQQKVVKQLHHVVTVSDCSRQDIARDFGIQPAGIGLVYNGIDTDVFRPLPGVTRNPLRLMATCSADAPLKGLRYLLRAYARLLSSHPELELLVVSKPREGGKTEQLLRRLGLVERVRFVSGISTEQMVEYYAEAAIAVVPSVYEGFGLPAGEAMACGVPVVSTDGGALPEVVGDAGVTVPARDADAMADAIDALLRDPQRREELGARGRQRILEQFCWDVCAGQMVAYYRQVLAHANG
;
A
#
# COMPACT_ATOMS: atom_id res chain seq x y z
N TYR A 1 26.93 1.40 19.47
CA TYR A 1 25.67 0.78 19.01
C TYR A 1 25.93 -0.70 18.85
N ASP A 2 24.99 -1.54 19.26
CA ASP A 2 25.14 -3.00 19.13
C ASP A 2 24.86 -3.46 17.69
N LEU A 3 24.05 -2.71 16.94
CA LEU A 3 23.65 -3.01 15.57
C LEU A 3 23.42 -1.71 14.79
N ILE A 4 23.68 -1.75 13.49
CA ILE A 4 23.35 -0.69 12.53
C ILE A 4 22.20 -1.17 11.65
N HIS A 5 21.16 -0.34 11.52
CA HIS A 5 20.03 -0.61 10.64
C HIS A 5 19.99 0.41 9.51
N ASP A 6 20.34 -0.04 8.30
CA ASP A 6 20.21 0.74 7.08
C ASP A 6 18.77 0.67 6.54
N ASN A 7 18.22 1.84 6.21
CA ASN A 7 16.93 1.97 5.57
C ASN A 7 17.10 2.27 4.07
N GLN A 8 17.41 1.24 3.30
CA GLN A 8 17.50 1.24 1.84
C GLN A 8 18.52 2.23 1.23
N SER A 9 19.69 2.42 1.84
CA SER A 9 20.78 3.15 1.17
C SER A 9 21.37 2.34 0.02
N LEU A 10 21.60 1.03 0.24
CA LEU A 10 22.12 0.07 -0.75
C LEU A 10 23.38 0.56 -1.50
N SER A 11 24.27 1.26 -0.78
CA SER A 11 25.52 1.81 -1.30
C SER A 11 26.73 0.97 -0.91
N TYR A 12 27.88 1.17 -1.58
CA TYR A 12 29.12 0.46 -1.23
C TYR A 12 29.55 0.70 0.22
N GLY A 13 29.22 1.85 0.82
CA GLY A 13 29.52 2.11 2.23
C GLY A 13 28.85 1.14 3.21
N MET A 14 27.76 0.48 2.80
CA MET A 14 27.15 -0.58 3.61
C MET A 14 28.01 -1.85 3.62
N LEU A 15 28.71 -2.13 2.52
CA LEU A 15 29.69 -3.22 2.48
C LEU A 15 30.90 -2.87 3.34
N ASP A 16 31.38 -1.62 3.29
CA ASP A 16 32.47 -1.17 4.16
C ASP A 16 32.13 -1.36 5.65
N ILE A 17 30.91 -1.03 6.07
CA ILE A 17 30.43 -1.24 7.45
C ILE A 17 30.38 -2.73 7.81
N GLN A 18 29.88 -3.57 6.89
CA GLN A 18 29.84 -5.02 7.08
C GLN A 18 31.25 -5.61 7.19
N ASP A 19 32.19 -5.16 6.37
CA ASP A 19 33.58 -5.62 6.33
C ASP A 19 34.38 -5.17 7.57
N MET A 20 33.93 -4.11 8.26
CA MET A 20 34.43 -3.73 9.59
C MET A 20 34.00 -4.70 10.71
N GLY A 21 33.19 -5.72 10.39
CA GLY A 21 32.68 -6.70 11.36
C GLY A 21 31.53 -6.16 12.22
N LEU A 22 30.91 -5.04 11.85
CA LEU A 22 29.79 -4.47 12.59
C LEU A 22 28.48 -5.18 12.18
N PRO A 23 27.61 -5.56 13.14
CA PRO A 23 26.30 -6.12 12.81
C PRO A 23 25.46 -5.11 12.03
N LEU A 24 25.11 -5.48 10.79
CA LEU A 24 24.36 -4.64 9.85
C LEU A 24 23.10 -5.37 9.40
N VAL A 25 21.97 -4.66 9.44
CA VAL A 25 20.71 -5.06 8.79
C VAL A 25 20.35 -4.00 7.77
N THR A 26 19.89 -4.41 6.59
CA THR A 26 19.38 -3.49 5.58
C THR A 26 17.93 -3.81 5.24
N THR A 27 17.03 -2.85 5.43
CA THR A 27 15.66 -2.93 4.91
C THR A 27 15.61 -2.51 3.45
N VAL A 28 14.95 -3.31 2.62
CA VAL A 28 14.60 -2.97 1.24
C VAL A 28 13.08 -3.01 1.12
N HIS A 29 12.44 -1.85 0.93
CA HIS A 29 10.98 -1.69 0.87
C HIS A 29 10.39 -2.21 -0.44
N HIS A 30 11.00 -1.83 -1.55
CA HIS A 30 10.64 -2.29 -2.89
C HIS A 30 11.83 -2.09 -3.84
N PRO A 31 11.96 -2.90 -4.89
CA PRO A 31 13.09 -2.76 -5.78
C PRO A 31 12.83 -1.59 -6.73
N ILE A 32 13.75 -0.62 -6.75
CA ILE A 32 13.66 0.61 -7.58
C ILE A 32 13.65 0.27 -9.09
N THR A 33 13.99 -0.96 -9.47
CA THR A 33 13.77 -1.53 -10.82
C THR A 33 12.29 -1.57 -11.23
N SER A 34 11.35 -1.68 -10.29
CA SER A 34 9.92 -1.55 -10.57
C SER A 34 9.57 -0.12 -11.01
N ASP A 35 10.07 0.88 -10.27
CA ASP A 35 9.90 2.31 -10.59
C ASP A 35 10.53 2.64 -11.95
N LEU A 36 11.73 2.11 -12.23
CA LEU A 36 12.37 2.25 -13.53
C LEU A 36 11.49 1.68 -14.66
N ARG A 37 10.92 0.48 -14.49
CA ARG A 37 10.03 -0.13 -15.49
C ARG A 37 8.80 0.72 -15.75
N ILE A 38 8.22 1.32 -14.70
CA ILE A 38 7.05 2.20 -14.80
C ILE A 38 7.42 3.50 -15.51
N ALA A 39 8.53 4.14 -15.12
CA ALA A 39 9.03 5.35 -15.76
C ALA A 39 9.32 5.12 -17.26
N LEU A 40 9.97 4.01 -17.60
CA LEU A 40 10.26 3.65 -18.99
C LEU A 40 9.01 3.37 -19.84
N LYS A 41 7.95 2.83 -19.24
CA LYS A 41 6.65 2.63 -19.92
C LYS A 41 5.89 3.95 -20.10
N ALA A 42 6.07 4.91 -19.20
CA ALA A 42 5.43 6.22 -19.27
C ALA A 42 6.14 7.19 -20.23
N ALA A 43 7.43 6.95 -20.51
CA ALA A 43 8.25 7.78 -21.37
C ALA A 43 7.71 7.85 -22.81
N ARG A 44 7.62 9.07 -23.36
CA ARG A 44 7.04 9.37 -24.67
C ARG A 44 8.08 9.44 -25.79
N SER A 45 9.35 9.58 -25.44
CA SER A 45 10.44 9.72 -26.41
C SER A 45 11.65 8.86 -26.04
N TRP A 46 12.49 8.58 -27.03
CA TRP A 46 13.70 7.78 -26.83
C TRP A 46 14.75 8.51 -25.97
N TRP A 47 14.87 9.84 -26.09
CA TRP A 47 15.74 10.67 -25.26
C TRP A 47 15.33 10.65 -23.78
N GLU A 48 14.02 10.73 -23.52
CA GLU A 48 13.47 10.61 -22.16
C GLU A 48 13.80 9.24 -21.54
N ARG A 49 13.67 8.16 -22.33
CA ARG A 49 14.08 6.81 -21.89
C ARG A 49 15.58 6.75 -21.57
N LEU A 50 16.42 7.43 -22.33
CA LEU A 50 17.86 7.50 -22.07
C LEU A 50 18.15 8.24 -20.76
N LEU A 51 17.52 9.39 -20.53
CA LEU A 51 17.66 10.16 -19.29
C LEU A 51 17.18 9.37 -18.07
N ILE A 52 16.04 8.69 -18.18
CA ILE A 52 15.51 7.81 -17.14
C ILE A 52 16.52 6.71 -16.81
N ARG A 53 17.07 6.02 -17.83
CA ARG A 53 18.10 4.99 -17.60
C ARG A 53 19.37 5.54 -16.96
N ARG A 54 19.81 6.73 -17.39
CA ARG A 54 21.00 7.40 -16.84
C ARG A 54 20.81 7.76 -15.37
N TRP A 55 19.64 8.30 -15.02
CA TRP A 55 19.34 8.62 -13.63
C TRP A 55 19.26 7.36 -12.76
N HIS A 56 18.69 6.27 -13.27
CA HIS A 56 18.61 4.99 -12.57
C HIS A 56 19.89 4.13 -12.67
N SER A 57 21.02 4.68 -13.14
CA SER A 57 22.27 3.90 -13.28
C SER A 57 22.81 3.38 -11.95
N PHE A 58 22.45 4.02 -10.83
CA PHE A 58 22.75 3.55 -9.47
C PHE A 58 22.14 2.17 -9.15
N LEU A 59 21.11 1.72 -9.87
CA LEU A 59 20.54 0.37 -9.71
C LEU A 59 21.57 -0.73 -9.93
N ILE A 60 22.56 -0.51 -10.81
CA ILE A 60 23.64 -1.48 -11.04
C ILE A 60 24.47 -1.66 -9.77
N MET A 61 24.75 -0.58 -9.05
CA MET A 61 25.42 -0.64 -7.75
C MET A 61 24.53 -1.34 -6.73
N GLN A 62 23.27 -0.93 -6.60
CA GLN A 62 22.35 -1.51 -5.60
C GLN A 62 22.17 -3.03 -5.82
N GLN A 63 22.06 -3.48 -7.06
CA GLN A 63 22.03 -4.90 -7.42
C GLN A 63 23.28 -5.68 -7.00
N LYS A 64 24.46 -5.05 -7.05
CA LYS A 64 25.71 -5.67 -6.60
C LYS A 64 25.82 -5.67 -5.09
N VAL A 65 25.45 -4.58 -4.44
CA VAL A 65 25.54 -4.41 -2.99
C VAL A 65 24.60 -5.38 -2.29
N VAL A 66 23.32 -5.44 -2.68
CA VAL A 66 22.33 -6.27 -1.99
C VAL A 66 22.66 -7.77 -2.02
N LYS A 67 23.38 -8.25 -3.06
CA LYS A 67 23.83 -9.64 -3.18
C LYS A 67 24.93 -10.01 -2.19
N GLN A 68 25.66 -9.02 -1.69
CA GLN A 68 26.80 -9.18 -0.79
C GLN A 68 26.43 -8.90 0.66
N LEU A 69 25.25 -8.31 0.92
CA LEU A 69 24.76 -8.09 2.27
C LEU A 69 24.34 -9.41 2.91
N HIS A 70 24.77 -9.63 4.17
CA HIS A 70 24.46 -10.85 4.91
C HIS A 70 23.02 -10.87 5.45
N HIS A 71 22.47 -9.70 5.82
CA HIS A 71 21.17 -9.60 6.47
C HIS A 71 20.29 -8.55 5.80
N VAL A 72 19.43 -9.02 4.89
CA VAL A 72 18.45 -8.19 4.18
C VAL A 72 17.06 -8.50 4.72
N VAL A 73 16.28 -7.47 5.04
CA VAL A 73 14.88 -7.61 5.46
C VAL A 73 13.96 -6.80 4.53
N THR A 74 12.72 -7.22 4.36
CA THR A 74 11.72 -6.51 3.56
C THR A 74 10.36 -6.51 4.25
N VAL A 75 9.43 -5.73 3.69
CA VAL A 75 8.18 -5.32 4.34
C VAL A 75 6.93 -6.06 3.87
N SER A 76 7.03 -6.88 2.83
CA SER A 76 5.96 -7.75 2.33
C SER A 76 6.53 -8.94 1.58
N ASP A 77 5.77 -10.03 1.47
CA ASP A 77 6.17 -11.20 0.70
C ASP A 77 6.22 -10.88 -0.81
N CYS A 78 5.30 -10.05 -1.30
CA CYS A 78 5.34 -9.52 -2.65
C CYS A 78 6.64 -8.78 -2.91
N SER A 79 7.05 -7.87 -2.02
CA SER A 79 8.36 -7.20 -2.13
C SER A 79 9.51 -8.20 -2.05
N ARG A 80 9.44 -9.22 -1.17
CA ARG A 80 10.44 -10.29 -1.08
C ARG A 80 10.65 -11.00 -2.41
N GLN A 81 9.56 -11.39 -3.06
CA GLN A 81 9.59 -12.05 -4.36
C GLN A 81 10.10 -11.12 -5.47
N ASP A 82 9.69 -9.85 -5.46
CA ASP A 82 10.12 -8.88 -6.46
C ASP A 82 11.60 -8.51 -6.31
N ILE A 83 12.10 -8.34 -5.08
CA ILE A 83 13.52 -8.13 -4.76
C ILE A 83 14.33 -9.34 -5.20
N ALA A 84 13.89 -10.55 -4.82
CA ALA A 84 14.56 -11.79 -5.23
C ALA A 84 14.68 -11.92 -6.75
N ARG A 85 13.59 -11.60 -7.49
CA ARG A 85 13.57 -11.63 -8.95
C ARG A 85 14.45 -10.56 -9.57
N ASP A 86 14.31 -9.31 -9.14
CA ASP A 86 14.95 -8.16 -9.79
C ASP A 86 16.43 -8.05 -9.44
N PHE A 87 16.83 -8.53 -8.27
CA PHE A 87 18.22 -8.55 -7.83
C PHE A 87 18.88 -9.93 -7.97
N GLY A 88 18.15 -10.99 -8.30
CA GLY A 88 18.71 -12.32 -8.51
C GLY A 88 19.31 -12.92 -7.23
N ILE A 89 18.59 -12.79 -6.11
CA ILE A 89 18.90 -13.41 -4.81
C ILE A 89 17.79 -14.40 -4.43
N GLN A 90 18.11 -15.38 -3.59
CA GLN A 90 17.12 -16.36 -3.14
C GLN A 90 16.14 -15.73 -2.14
N PRO A 91 14.81 -15.91 -2.30
CA PRO A 91 13.82 -15.36 -1.36
C PRO A 91 14.02 -15.80 0.09
N ALA A 92 14.59 -16.99 0.30
CA ALA A 92 14.90 -17.54 1.62
C ALA A 92 16.03 -16.76 2.34
N GLY A 93 16.87 -16.04 1.61
CA GLY A 93 17.92 -15.18 2.16
C GLY A 93 17.44 -13.76 2.52
N ILE A 94 16.15 -13.48 2.35
CA ILE A 94 15.55 -12.18 2.67
C ILE A 94 14.59 -12.39 3.85
N GLY A 95 14.92 -11.80 4.99
CA GLY A 95 14.03 -11.73 6.15
C GLY A 95 12.74 -10.97 5.80
N LEU A 96 11.64 -11.35 6.43
CA LEU A 96 10.34 -10.71 6.25
C LEU A 96 9.87 -10.16 7.60
N VAL A 97 9.70 -8.85 7.66
CA VAL A 97 9.06 -8.16 8.79
C VAL A 97 8.05 -7.19 8.21
N TYR A 98 6.77 -7.48 8.39
CA TYR A 98 5.69 -6.65 7.86
C TYR A 98 5.71 -5.24 8.49
N ASN A 99 5.29 -4.24 7.72
CA ASN A 99 5.15 -2.89 8.26
C ASN A 99 4.07 -2.82 9.35
N GLY A 100 4.31 -1.96 10.34
CA GLY A 100 3.34 -1.65 11.38
C GLY A 100 2.31 -0.60 10.93
N ILE A 101 1.08 -0.77 11.37
CA ILE A 101 0.00 0.21 11.35
C ILE A 101 -0.11 0.81 12.76
N ASP A 102 -0.23 2.12 12.84
CA ASP A 102 -0.44 2.84 14.11
C ASP A 102 -1.89 2.67 14.57
N THR A 103 -2.12 1.67 15.40
CA THR A 103 -3.45 1.32 15.92
C THR A 103 -3.90 2.20 17.10
N ASP A 104 -3.03 3.07 17.61
CA ASP A 104 -3.40 4.09 18.60
C ASP A 104 -4.05 5.29 17.91
N VAL A 105 -3.55 5.63 16.71
CA VAL A 105 -4.12 6.66 15.84
C VAL A 105 -5.30 6.11 15.02
N PHE A 106 -5.09 5.05 14.25
CA PHE A 106 -6.11 4.44 13.40
C PHE A 106 -6.92 3.41 14.20
N ARG A 107 -8.07 3.84 14.71
CA ARG A 107 -8.97 3.03 15.52
C ARG A 107 -10.42 3.47 15.34
N PRO A 108 -11.41 2.61 15.65
CA PRO A 108 -12.80 3.01 15.65
C PRO A 108 -13.03 4.20 16.58
N LEU A 109 -13.78 5.21 16.13
CA LEU A 109 -14.14 6.37 16.95
C LEU A 109 -15.51 6.14 17.59
N PRO A 110 -15.59 5.98 18.93
CA PRO A 110 -16.87 5.87 19.62
C PRO A 110 -17.70 7.14 19.41
N GLY A 111 -18.98 6.98 19.08
CA GLY A 111 -19.91 8.09 18.89
C GLY A 111 -19.97 8.67 17.48
N VAL A 112 -19.08 8.27 16.56
CA VAL A 112 -19.23 8.59 15.13
C VAL A 112 -20.14 7.55 14.48
N THR A 113 -21.21 8.00 13.85
CA THR A 113 -22.14 7.13 13.12
C THR A 113 -21.69 7.00 11.66
N ARG A 114 -21.53 5.77 11.18
CA ARG A 114 -21.24 5.50 9.76
C ARG A 114 -22.40 5.96 8.88
N ASN A 115 -22.10 6.68 7.80
CA ASN A 115 -23.06 6.91 6.72
C ASN A 115 -23.10 5.62 5.86
N PRO A 116 -24.23 4.89 5.81
CA PRO A 116 -24.34 3.62 5.09
C PRO A 116 -24.16 3.75 3.57
N LEU A 117 -24.20 4.97 3.04
CA LEU A 117 -24.06 5.30 1.62
C LEU A 117 -22.80 6.14 1.33
N ARG A 118 -21.79 6.12 2.20
CA ARG A 118 -20.50 6.79 1.94
C ARG A 118 -19.39 5.79 1.66
N LEU A 119 -18.82 5.87 0.47
CA LEU A 119 -17.55 5.24 0.13
C LEU A 119 -16.39 6.19 0.44
N MET A 120 -15.26 5.65 0.88
CA MET A 120 -14.01 6.38 1.04
C MET A 120 -12.87 5.70 0.29
N ALA A 121 -12.02 6.48 -0.38
CA ALA A 121 -10.78 5.98 -0.96
C ALA A 121 -9.59 6.89 -0.67
N THR A 122 -8.48 6.29 -0.27
CA THR A 122 -7.19 6.94 -0.02
C THR A 122 -6.22 6.55 -1.14
N CYS A 123 -6.24 7.32 -2.23
CA CYS A 123 -5.45 7.00 -3.43
C CYS A 123 -5.06 8.28 -4.19
N SER A 124 -3.80 8.39 -4.62
CA SER A 124 -3.37 9.54 -5.43
C SER A 124 -4.08 9.58 -6.78
N ALA A 125 -4.78 10.69 -7.06
CA ALA A 125 -5.71 10.80 -8.18
C ALA A 125 -5.07 10.56 -9.54
N ASP A 126 -3.91 11.18 -9.79
CA ASP A 126 -3.28 11.14 -11.11
C ASP A 126 -2.16 10.09 -11.24
N ALA A 127 -1.91 9.33 -10.18
CA ALA A 127 -0.95 8.22 -10.20
C ALA A 127 -1.58 6.99 -10.88
N PRO A 128 -1.06 6.52 -12.04
CA PRO A 128 -1.65 5.39 -12.76
C PRO A 128 -1.75 4.10 -11.93
N LEU A 129 -0.81 3.90 -11.00
CA LEU A 129 -0.73 2.73 -10.14
C LEU A 129 -1.73 2.74 -8.99
N LYS A 130 -2.32 3.88 -8.66
CA LYS A 130 -3.30 4.00 -7.57
C LYS A 130 -4.73 3.69 -8.03
N GLY A 131 -4.93 3.49 -9.34
CA GLY A 131 -6.14 2.86 -9.86
C GLY A 131 -7.46 3.63 -9.73
N LEU A 132 -7.43 4.92 -9.32
CA LEU A 132 -8.64 5.75 -9.18
C LEU A 132 -9.57 5.71 -10.40
N ARG A 133 -9.02 5.60 -11.62
CA ARG A 133 -9.83 5.48 -12.85
C ARG A 133 -10.81 4.29 -12.83
N TYR A 134 -10.45 3.21 -12.17
CA TYR A 134 -11.27 1.98 -12.09
C TYR A 134 -12.36 2.18 -11.06
N LEU A 135 -12.02 2.77 -9.91
CA LEU A 135 -13.00 3.20 -8.90
C LEU A 135 -14.03 4.18 -9.48
N LEU A 136 -13.61 5.20 -10.24
CA LEU A 136 -14.56 6.15 -10.83
C LEU A 136 -15.53 5.49 -11.82
N ARG A 137 -15.08 4.48 -12.57
CA ARG A 137 -15.95 3.69 -13.46
C ARG A 137 -16.90 2.80 -12.68
N ALA A 138 -16.39 2.13 -11.65
CA ALA A 138 -17.20 1.32 -10.74
C ALA A 138 -18.29 2.17 -10.07
N TYR A 139 -17.91 3.34 -9.58
CA TYR A 139 -18.81 4.30 -8.96
C TYR A 139 -19.89 4.80 -9.93
N ALA A 140 -19.53 5.17 -11.17
CA ALA A 140 -20.52 5.57 -12.17
C ALA A 140 -21.58 4.48 -12.41
N ARG A 141 -21.19 3.21 -12.43
CA ARG A 141 -22.10 2.06 -12.56
C ARG A 141 -23.00 1.90 -11.34
N LEU A 142 -22.45 2.05 -10.13
CA LEU A 142 -23.19 1.93 -8.87
C LEU A 142 -24.31 2.96 -8.72
N LEU A 143 -24.12 4.17 -9.27
CA LEU A 143 -25.11 5.25 -9.17
C LEU A 143 -26.47 4.90 -9.81
N SER A 144 -26.54 3.94 -10.72
CA SER A 144 -27.83 3.49 -11.29
C SER A 144 -28.69 2.75 -10.25
N SER A 145 -28.07 2.04 -9.30
CA SER A 145 -28.77 1.31 -8.24
C SER A 145 -28.75 2.04 -6.89
N HIS A 146 -27.77 2.93 -6.69
CA HIS A 146 -27.60 3.73 -5.46
C HIS A 146 -27.44 5.21 -5.80
N PRO A 147 -28.52 5.92 -6.20
CA PRO A 147 -28.43 7.32 -6.64
C PRO A 147 -27.99 8.31 -5.57
N GLU A 148 -28.04 7.92 -4.30
CA GLU A 148 -27.62 8.71 -3.13
C GLU A 148 -26.21 8.34 -2.63
N LEU A 149 -25.55 7.38 -3.27
CA LEU A 149 -24.19 6.98 -2.90
C LEU A 149 -23.24 8.18 -3.03
N GLU A 150 -22.46 8.40 -1.98
CA GLU A 150 -21.41 9.40 -1.90
C GLU A 150 -20.04 8.73 -2.06
N LEU A 151 -19.13 9.41 -2.77
CA LEU A 151 -17.73 9.01 -2.85
C LEU A 151 -16.84 10.15 -2.36
N LEU A 152 -16.13 9.90 -1.26
CA LEU A 152 -15.06 10.75 -0.76
C LEU A 152 -13.71 10.18 -1.17
N VAL A 153 -12.86 11.00 -1.79
CA VAL A 153 -11.51 10.63 -2.20
C VAL A 153 -10.50 11.55 -1.54
N VAL A 154 -9.61 10.98 -0.72
CA VAL A 154 -8.49 11.72 -0.15
C VAL A 154 -7.40 11.84 -1.21
N SER A 155 -7.47 12.91 -1.99
CA SER A 155 -6.50 13.26 -3.02
C SER A 155 -6.72 14.69 -3.53
N LYS A 156 -5.69 15.25 -4.15
CA LYS A 156 -5.78 16.47 -4.96
C LYS A 156 -5.66 16.14 -6.45
N PRO A 157 -6.77 16.13 -7.23
CA PRO A 157 -6.66 15.97 -8.68
C PRO A 157 -5.92 17.17 -9.29
N ARG A 158 -5.09 16.90 -10.29
CA ARG A 158 -4.42 17.94 -11.07
C ARG A 158 -5.42 18.61 -12.00
N GLU A 159 -5.39 19.94 -12.00
CA GLU A 159 -6.19 20.75 -12.92
C GLU A 159 -5.93 20.38 -14.39
N GLY A 160 -6.99 20.11 -15.14
CA GLY A 160 -6.94 19.62 -16.52
C GLY A 160 -6.36 18.20 -16.67
N GLY A 161 -6.11 17.51 -15.56
CA GLY A 161 -5.52 16.18 -15.50
C GLY A 161 -6.44 15.07 -16.02
N LYS A 162 -5.89 13.85 -16.10
CA LYS A 162 -6.63 12.68 -16.60
C LYS A 162 -7.84 12.36 -15.72
N THR A 163 -7.75 12.62 -14.42
CA THR A 163 -8.82 12.39 -13.45
C THR A 163 -10.01 13.32 -13.71
N GLU A 164 -9.78 14.63 -13.81
CA GLU A 164 -10.83 15.60 -14.11
C GLU A 164 -11.51 15.34 -15.47
N GLN A 165 -10.71 15.01 -16.50
CA GLN A 165 -11.24 14.63 -17.80
C GLN A 165 -12.11 13.37 -17.73
N LEU A 166 -11.77 12.41 -16.87
CA LEU A 166 -12.59 11.22 -16.66
C LEU A 166 -13.88 11.55 -15.91
N LEU A 167 -13.80 12.36 -14.84
CA LEU A 167 -14.99 12.82 -14.10
C LEU A 167 -15.99 13.52 -15.02
N ARG A 168 -15.53 14.44 -15.89
CA ARG A 168 -16.40 15.11 -16.88
C ARG A 168 -17.04 14.11 -17.85
N ARG A 169 -16.27 13.17 -18.38
CA ARG A 169 -16.79 12.14 -19.31
C ARG A 169 -17.81 11.21 -18.67
N LEU A 170 -17.68 10.94 -17.37
CA LEU A 170 -18.60 10.08 -16.62
C LEU A 170 -19.77 10.86 -15.97
N GLY A 171 -19.82 12.19 -16.10
CA GLY A 171 -20.84 13.01 -15.42
C GLY A 171 -20.70 13.05 -13.89
N LEU A 172 -19.49 12.86 -13.36
CA LEU A 172 -19.22 12.67 -11.93
C LEU A 172 -18.66 13.91 -11.20
N VAL A 173 -18.53 15.05 -11.88
CA VAL A 173 -17.82 16.23 -11.34
C VAL A 173 -18.39 16.69 -9.99
N GLU A 174 -19.71 16.72 -9.86
CA GLU A 174 -20.41 17.12 -8.62
C GLU A 174 -20.75 15.93 -7.72
N ARG A 175 -20.41 14.71 -8.15
CA ARG A 175 -20.75 13.45 -7.46
C ARG A 175 -19.61 12.87 -6.64
N VAL A 176 -18.39 13.41 -6.76
CA VAL A 176 -17.19 12.93 -6.07
C VAL A 176 -16.58 14.06 -5.27
N ARG A 177 -16.48 13.88 -3.95
CA ARG A 177 -15.87 14.85 -3.06
C ARG A 177 -14.37 14.55 -2.91
N PHE A 178 -13.53 15.45 -3.40
CA PHE A 178 -12.09 15.38 -3.17
C PHE A 178 -11.70 16.19 -1.94
N VAL A 179 -10.90 15.60 -1.05
CA VAL A 179 -10.30 16.28 0.10
C VAL A 179 -8.79 16.11 0.06
N SER A 180 -8.03 17.13 0.47
CA SER A 180 -6.57 17.09 0.47
C SER A 180 -6.01 18.00 1.55
N GLY A 181 -4.76 17.76 1.98
CA GLY A 181 -4.15 18.52 3.07
C GLY A 181 -4.85 18.33 4.41
N ILE A 182 -5.42 17.15 4.65
CA ILE A 182 -6.14 16.80 5.88
C ILE A 182 -5.16 16.28 6.94
N SER A 183 -5.49 16.48 8.22
CA SER A 183 -4.73 15.86 9.31
C SER A 183 -5.02 14.35 9.40
N THR A 184 -4.20 13.63 10.16
CA THR A 184 -4.42 12.19 10.39
C THR A 184 -5.72 11.95 11.16
N GLU A 185 -6.06 12.83 12.12
CA GLU A 185 -7.32 12.77 12.87
C GLU A 185 -8.52 12.90 11.93
N GLN A 186 -8.48 13.84 10.99
CA GLN A 186 -9.53 13.99 9.97
C GLN A 186 -9.63 12.77 9.06
N MET A 187 -8.50 12.13 8.74
CA MET A 187 -8.50 10.89 7.97
C MET A 187 -9.21 9.75 8.75
N VAL A 188 -8.95 9.64 10.05
CA VAL A 188 -9.61 8.67 10.94
C VAL A 188 -11.12 8.97 11.06
N GLU A 189 -11.52 10.23 11.15
CA GLU A 189 -12.93 10.65 11.11
C GLU A 189 -13.60 10.20 9.81
N TYR A 190 -13.00 10.45 8.65
CA TYR A 190 -13.57 10.00 7.38
C TYR A 190 -13.67 8.48 7.29
N TYR A 191 -12.69 7.73 7.81
CA TYR A 191 -12.79 6.27 7.88
C TYR A 191 -13.93 5.84 8.81
N ALA A 192 -14.10 6.50 9.95
CA ALA A 192 -15.18 6.22 10.90
C ALA A 192 -16.57 6.55 10.33
N GLU A 193 -16.68 7.52 9.43
CA GLU A 193 -17.93 7.87 8.74
C GLU A 193 -18.23 6.98 7.52
N ALA A 194 -17.23 6.34 6.91
CA ALA A 194 -17.41 5.55 5.70
C ALA A 194 -18.15 4.23 5.98
N ALA A 195 -19.05 3.83 5.07
CA ALA A 195 -19.61 2.48 5.06
C ALA A 195 -18.59 1.45 4.58
N ILE A 196 -17.80 1.80 3.56
CA ILE A 196 -16.83 0.94 2.90
C ILE A 196 -15.61 1.78 2.53
N ALA A 197 -14.42 1.28 2.84
CA ALA A 197 -13.18 1.83 2.32
C ALA A 197 -12.76 1.05 1.07
N VAL A 198 -12.43 1.77 -0.01
CA VAL A 198 -12.04 1.17 -1.29
C VAL A 198 -10.58 1.50 -1.59
N VAL A 199 -9.79 0.46 -1.83
CA VAL A 199 -8.36 0.57 -2.19
C VAL A 199 -8.18 0.05 -3.63
N PRO A 200 -8.33 0.90 -4.66
CA PRO A 200 -8.41 0.47 -6.05
C PRO A 200 -7.04 0.28 -6.72
N SER A 201 -5.95 0.23 -5.94
CA SER A 201 -4.58 0.28 -6.44
C SER A 201 -4.28 -0.85 -7.43
N VAL A 202 -3.54 -0.55 -8.50
CA VAL A 202 -3.03 -1.55 -9.43
C VAL A 202 -1.80 -2.26 -8.84
N TYR A 203 -1.08 -1.58 -7.94
CA TYR A 203 0.06 -2.13 -7.23
C TYR A 203 0.29 -1.33 -5.94
N GLU A 204 0.49 -2.04 -4.82
CA GLU A 204 0.99 -1.49 -3.55
C GLU A 204 2.16 -2.31 -3.04
N GLY A 205 3.16 -1.65 -2.46
CA GLY A 205 4.32 -2.33 -1.85
C GLY A 205 3.99 -3.00 -0.50
N PHE A 206 2.99 -2.50 0.22
CA PHE A 206 2.48 -3.11 1.45
C PHE A 206 0.95 -3.03 1.51
N GLY A 207 0.40 -1.81 1.41
CA GLY A 207 -1.05 -1.59 1.48
C GLY A 207 -1.49 -0.84 2.74
N LEU A 208 -0.70 0.15 3.19
CA LEU A 208 -1.04 1.00 4.34
C LEU A 208 -2.48 1.54 4.30
N PRO A 209 -3.00 2.06 3.17
CA PRO A 209 -4.41 2.51 3.09
C PRO A 209 -5.44 1.44 3.48
N ALA A 210 -5.20 0.18 3.11
CA ALA A 210 -6.08 -0.92 3.49
C ALA A 210 -5.94 -1.23 4.99
N GLY A 211 -4.71 -1.28 5.49
CA GLY A 211 -4.42 -1.53 6.90
C GLY A 211 -4.99 -0.46 7.83
N GLU A 212 -4.85 0.83 7.48
CA GLU A 212 -5.43 1.96 8.21
C GLU A 212 -6.96 1.87 8.29
N ALA A 213 -7.62 1.60 7.15
CA ALA A 213 -9.06 1.43 7.11
C ALA A 213 -9.53 0.22 7.94
N MET A 214 -8.83 -0.90 7.84
CA MET A 214 -9.11 -2.10 8.64
C MET A 214 -8.90 -1.84 10.13
N ALA A 215 -7.86 -1.10 10.52
CA ALA A 215 -7.60 -0.72 11.91
C ALA A 215 -8.74 0.13 12.49
N CYS A 216 -9.31 1.03 11.69
CA CYS A 216 -10.52 1.80 12.00
C CYS A 216 -11.82 0.96 12.00
N GLY A 217 -11.74 -0.35 11.76
CA GLY A 217 -12.88 -1.27 11.71
C GLY A 217 -13.83 -1.02 10.54
N VAL A 218 -13.34 -0.43 9.45
CA VAL A 218 -14.11 -0.22 8.22
C VAL A 218 -13.96 -1.47 7.33
N PRO A 219 -15.04 -2.02 6.75
CA PRO A 219 -14.90 -3.07 5.76
C PRO A 219 -14.17 -2.53 4.52
N VAL A 220 -13.22 -3.30 4.02
CA VAL A 220 -12.38 -2.92 2.88
C VAL A 220 -12.74 -3.72 1.64
N VAL A 221 -12.90 -3.02 0.52
CA VAL A 221 -12.82 -3.60 -0.84
C VAL A 221 -11.48 -3.19 -1.43
N SER A 222 -10.57 -4.14 -1.63
CA SER A 222 -9.26 -3.90 -2.24
C SER A 222 -9.12 -4.65 -3.56
N THR A 223 -8.15 -4.28 -4.36
CA THR A 223 -7.70 -5.12 -5.48
C THR A 223 -6.71 -6.18 -4.99
N ASP A 224 -6.33 -7.10 -5.89
CA ASP A 224 -5.21 -8.05 -5.74
C ASP A 224 -3.83 -7.45 -6.14
N GLY A 225 -3.74 -6.12 -6.21
CA GLY A 225 -2.54 -5.43 -6.68
C GLY A 225 -1.40 -5.37 -5.66
N GLY A 226 -0.31 -6.08 -5.93
CA GLY A 226 0.89 -6.06 -5.08
C GLY A 226 0.66 -6.78 -3.75
N ALA A 227 1.04 -6.18 -2.63
CA ALA A 227 0.92 -6.77 -1.30
C ALA A 227 -0.48 -6.66 -0.66
N LEU A 228 -1.47 -6.07 -1.36
CA LEU A 228 -2.83 -5.92 -0.82
C LEU A 228 -3.48 -7.23 -0.33
N PRO A 229 -3.36 -8.37 -1.04
CA PRO A 229 -3.87 -9.65 -0.55
C PRO A 229 -3.25 -10.11 0.77
N GLU A 230 -2.00 -9.73 1.04
CA GLU A 230 -1.31 -10.11 2.27
C GLU A 230 -1.88 -9.34 3.47
N VAL A 231 -2.12 -8.04 3.31
CA VAL A 231 -2.69 -7.20 4.37
C VAL A 231 -4.17 -7.51 4.59
N VAL A 232 -4.95 -7.57 3.50
CA VAL A 232 -6.41 -7.74 3.58
C VAL A 232 -6.79 -9.17 3.97
N GLY A 233 -6.11 -10.17 3.41
CA GLY A 233 -6.40 -11.58 3.66
C GLY A 233 -7.87 -11.93 3.40
N ASP A 234 -8.45 -12.73 4.29
CA ASP A 234 -9.86 -13.12 4.30
C ASP A 234 -10.77 -12.13 5.06
N ALA A 235 -10.20 -11.03 5.57
CA ALA A 235 -10.87 -10.04 6.42
C ALA A 235 -11.38 -8.80 5.66
N GLY A 236 -11.32 -8.83 4.33
CA GLY A 236 -11.97 -7.89 3.42
C GLY A 236 -12.40 -8.58 2.12
N VAL A 237 -12.75 -7.79 1.12
CA VAL A 237 -13.09 -8.31 -0.22
C VAL A 237 -11.99 -7.91 -1.19
N THR A 238 -11.34 -8.89 -1.81
CA THR A 238 -10.30 -8.68 -2.82
C THR A 238 -10.86 -8.96 -4.21
N VAL A 239 -10.68 -8.01 -5.13
CA VAL A 239 -11.10 -8.10 -6.54
C VAL A 239 -9.90 -8.02 -7.49
N PRO A 240 -10.01 -8.48 -8.75
CA PRO A 240 -8.93 -8.32 -9.72
C PRO A 240 -8.57 -6.84 -9.96
N ALA A 241 -7.28 -6.53 -9.96
CA ALA A 241 -6.80 -5.20 -10.29
C ALA A 241 -7.20 -4.82 -11.73
N ARG A 242 -7.54 -3.53 -11.92
CA ARG A 242 -8.00 -2.97 -13.21
C ARG A 242 -9.38 -3.44 -13.68
N ASP A 243 -10.12 -4.14 -12.83
CA ASP A 243 -11.48 -4.56 -13.10
C ASP A 243 -12.48 -3.64 -12.38
N ALA A 244 -13.12 -2.75 -13.13
CA ALA A 244 -14.11 -1.84 -12.57
C ALA A 244 -15.45 -2.53 -12.29
N ASP A 245 -15.77 -3.59 -13.02
CA ASP A 245 -17.05 -4.28 -12.89
C ASP A 245 -17.05 -5.18 -11.65
N ALA A 246 -15.97 -5.97 -11.47
CA ALA A 246 -15.79 -6.77 -10.25
C ALA A 246 -15.76 -5.89 -9.00
N MET A 247 -15.12 -4.71 -9.08
CA MET A 247 -15.11 -3.73 -7.99
C MET A 247 -16.51 -3.20 -7.67
N ALA A 248 -17.29 -2.85 -8.69
CA ALA A 248 -18.67 -2.41 -8.50
C ALA A 248 -19.53 -3.52 -7.88
N ASP A 249 -19.41 -4.76 -8.36
CA ASP A 249 -20.18 -5.90 -7.83
C ASP A 249 -19.85 -6.17 -6.37
N ALA A 250 -18.57 -6.13 -5.99
CA ALA A 250 -18.14 -6.28 -4.60
C ALA A 250 -18.67 -5.17 -3.70
N ILE A 251 -18.63 -3.91 -4.16
CA ILE A 251 -19.19 -2.78 -3.41
C ILE A 251 -20.71 -2.91 -3.28
N ASP A 252 -21.42 -3.23 -4.35
CA ASP A 252 -22.89 -3.39 -4.34
C ASP A 252 -23.33 -4.52 -3.39
N ALA A 253 -22.62 -5.65 -3.37
CA ALA A 253 -22.88 -6.74 -2.45
C ALA A 253 -22.76 -6.29 -0.97
N LEU A 254 -21.71 -5.53 -0.63
CA LEU A 254 -21.55 -4.98 0.72
C LEU A 254 -22.53 -3.84 1.02
N LEU A 255 -22.95 -3.06 0.02
CA LEU A 255 -23.97 -2.03 0.20
C LEU A 255 -25.31 -2.64 0.62
N ARG A 256 -25.63 -3.83 0.10
CA ARG A 256 -26.87 -4.58 0.37
C ARG A 256 -26.84 -5.45 1.62
N ASP A 257 -25.67 -5.67 2.22
CA ASP A 257 -25.49 -6.55 3.38
C ASP A 257 -24.79 -5.82 4.55
N PRO A 258 -25.56 -5.11 5.39
CA PRO A 258 -25.02 -4.41 6.56
C PRO A 258 -24.34 -5.34 7.56
N GLN A 259 -24.87 -6.56 7.77
CA GLN A 259 -24.29 -7.53 8.69
C GLN A 259 -22.91 -7.96 8.21
N ARG A 260 -22.76 -8.25 6.91
CA ARG A 260 -21.48 -8.62 6.33
C ARG A 260 -20.46 -7.49 6.43
N ARG A 261 -20.89 -6.22 6.32
CA ARG A 261 -20.01 -5.06 6.54
C ARG A 261 -19.48 -5.00 7.97
N GLU A 262 -20.34 -5.21 8.96
CA GLU A 262 -19.94 -5.23 10.38
C GLU A 262 -18.97 -6.38 10.67
N GLU A 263 -19.27 -7.58 10.17
CA GLU A 263 -18.40 -8.76 10.31
C GLU A 263 -17.02 -8.53 9.71
N LEU A 264 -16.95 -8.01 8.48
CA LEU A 264 -15.67 -7.71 7.81
C LEU A 264 -14.92 -6.58 8.49
N GLY A 265 -15.60 -5.53 8.96
CA GLY A 265 -14.97 -4.46 9.73
C GLY A 265 -14.33 -4.97 11.02
N ALA A 266 -15.04 -5.82 11.78
CA ALA A 266 -14.53 -6.43 13.00
C ALA A 266 -13.34 -7.37 12.74
N ARG A 267 -13.47 -8.28 11.76
CA ARG A 267 -12.39 -9.19 11.36
C ARG A 267 -11.17 -8.43 10.83
N GLY A 268 -11.39 -7.37 10.06
CA GLY A 268 -10.33 -6.51 9.54
C GLY A 268 -9.52 -5.90 10.67
N ARG A 269 -10.19 -5.29 11.65
CA ARG A 269 -9.52 -4.71 12.82
C ARG A 269 -8.74 -5.75 13.61
N GLN A 270 -9.35 -6.90 13.89
CA GLN A 270 -8.69 -7.98 14.64
C GLN A 270 -7.40 -8.42 13.93
N ARG A 271 -7.47 -8.63 12.60
CA ARG A 271 -6.30 -8.98 11.80
C ARG A 271 -5.17 -7.96 11.91
N ILE A 272 -5.47 -6.67 11.85
CA ILE A 272 -4.43 -5.63 11.99
C ILE A 272 -3.80 -5.66 13.38
N LEU A 273 -4.59 -5.77 14.44
CA LEU A 273 -4.09 -5.85 15.81
C LEU A 273 -3.19 -7.06 16.05
N GLU A 274 -3.51 -8.20 15.44
CA GLU A 274 -2.77 -9.46 15.65
C GLU A 274 -1.52 -9.60 14.79
N GLN A 275 -1.50 -9.01 13.58
CA GLN A 275 -0.46 -9.31 12.58
C GLN A 275 0.32 -8.09 12.11
N PHE A 276 -0.27 -6.90 12.16
CA PHE A 276 0.25 -5.73 11.44
C PHE A 276 0.33 -4.46 12.30
N CYS A 277 0.12 -4.52 13.62
CA CYS A 277 0.33 -3.35 14.47
C CYS A 277 1.83 -3.12 14.75
N TRP A 278 2.19 -1.91 15.20
CA TRP A 278 3.59 -1.57 15.49
C TRP A 278 4.23 -2.46 16.56
N ASP A 279 3.48 -2.90 17.57
CA ASP A 279 4.00 -3.81 18.60
C ASP A 279 4.44 -5.16 18.01
N VAL A 280 3.65 -5.70 17.08
CA VAL A 280 3.97 -6.95 16.37
C VAL A 280 5.18 -6.75 15.45
N CYS A 281 5.20 -5.68 14.65
CA CYS A 281 6.33 -5.33 13.79
C CYS A 281 7.63 -5.17 14.60
N ALA A 282 7.59 -4.39 15.68
CA ALA A 282 8.74 -4.16 16.55
C ALA A 282 9.21 -5.47 17.22
N GLY A 283 8.29 -6.30 17.69
CA GLY A 283 8.62 -7.61 18.26
C GLY A 283 9.32 -8.54 17.26
N GLN A 284 8.80 -8.61 16.02
CA GLN A 284 9.42 -9.38 14.94
C GLN A 284 10.80 -8.84 14.56
N MET A 285 10.95 -7.52 14.47
CA MET A 285 12.22 -6.87 14.15
C MET A 285 13.27 -7.08 15.26
N VAL A 286 12.88 -6.98 16.53
CA VAL A 286 13.77 -7.26 17.67
C VAL A 286 14.22 -8.72 17.66
N ALA A 287 13.32 -9.66 17.35
CA ALA A 287 13.69 -11.07 17.20
C ALA A 287 14.71 -11.26 16.07
N TYR A 288 14.53 -10.58 14.93
CA TYR A 288 15.47 -10.59 13.82
C TYR A 288 16.83 -9.99 14.21
N TYR A 289 16.87 -8.86 14.92
CA TYR A 289 18.13 -8.29 15.42
C TYR A 289 18.88 -9.23 16.36
N ARG A 290 18.17 -9.92 17.25
CA ARG A 290 18.80 -10.91 18.15
C ARG A 290 19.43 -12.06 17.38
N GLN A 291 18.80 -12.51 16.28
CA GLN A 291 19.38 -13.52 15.40
C GLN A 291 20.67 -13.00 14.76
N VAL A 292 20.66 -11.78 14.22
CA VAL A 292 21.85 -11.16 13.59
C VAL A 292 23.00 -11.02 14.59
N LEU A 293 22.73 -10.52 15.80
CA LEU A 293 23.72 -10.38 16.86
C LEU A 293 24.29 -11.71 17.34
N ALA A 294 23.50 -12.79 17.35
CA ALA A 294 23.98 -14.11 17.71
C ALA A 294 24.96 -14.68 16.68
N HIS A 295 24.74 -14.43 15.38
CA HIS A 295 25.64 -14.85 14.30
C HIS A 295 26.94 -14.04 14.25
N ALA A 296 26.93 -12.78 14.72
CA ALA A 296 28.13 -11.94 14.76
C ALA A 296 29.09 -12.31 15.90
N ASN A 297 28.60 -12.99 16.94
CA ASN A 297 29.36 -13.34 18.15
C ASN A 297 29.88 -14.79 18.18
N GLY A 298 29.66 -15.58 17.11
CA GLY A 298 30.09 -16.98 16.98
C GLY A 298 30.96 -17.18 15.75
#